data_AF-R6U7Q3-F1
#
_entry.id   AF-R6U7Q3-F1
#
_cell.length_a   1.000
_cell.length_b   1.000
_cell.length_c   1.000
_cell.angle_alpha   90.00
_cell.angle_beta   90.00
_cell.angle_gamma   90.00
#
_symmetry.space_group_name_H-M   'P 1'
#
loop_
_entity.id
_entity.type
_entity.pdbx_description
1 polymer ?
#
loop_
_entity_poly.entity_id
_entity_poly.type
_entity_poly.pdbx_seq_one_letter_code
_entity_poly.pdbx_strand_id
1 'polypeptide(L)'
;MNDKEMREPLFNYLENTQEKLRIFEELAIRKSIADVVVVKENTLTGIEIKSDCDTYARLATQIKDYDHFFDYNYIAVGKSHIRQAHKHIPPKWGIICIYNKDSGSVAVEEVRKPQQNTHTKVKYQIKLLWRLELNNILAKNNLPKYKQKSKLFVKQKILEKLPEDVLKQNLCYELFERDYTLLY
;
A
#
# COMPACT_ATOMS: atom_id res chain seq x y z
N MET A 1 -15.98 -16.89 3.17
CA MET A 1 -15.25 -16.37 2.00
C MET A 1 -13.78 -16.35 2.34
N ASN A 2 -12.97 -17.01 1.52
CA ASN A 2 -11.50 -17.07 1.69
C ASN A 2 -10.82 -15.86 1.02
N ASP A 3 -9.51 -15.67 1.27
CA ASP A 3 -8.73 -14.55 0.72
C ASP A 3 -8.81 -14.45 -0.82
N LYS A 4 -8.64 -15.59 -1.51
CA LYS A 4 -8.70 -15.63 -2.98
C LYS A 4 -10.05 -15.15 -3.53
N GLU A 5 -11.14 -15.53 -2.88
CA GLU A 5 -12.50 -15.08 -3.24
C GLU A 5 -12.74 -13.59 -2.96
N MET A 6 -11.97 -12.97 -2.07
CA MET A 6 -12.08 -11.54 -1.74
C MET A 6 -11.34 -10.64 -2.72
N ARG A 7 -10.20 -11.11 -3.26
CA ARG A 7 -9.30 -10.29 -4.09
C ARG A 7 -9.93 -9.81 -5.38
N GLU A 8 -10.54 -10.69 -6.16
CA GLU A 8 -11.14 -10.32 -7.45
C GLU A 8 -12.24 -9.25 -7.30
N PRO A 9 -13.24 -9.41 -6.40
CA PRO A 9 -14.21 -8.35 -6.13
C PRO A 9 -13.56 -7.04 -5.66
N LEU A 10 -12.55 -7.12 -4.79
CA LEU A 10 -11.82 -5.95 -4.30
C LEU A 10 -11.14 -5.20 -5.45
N PHE A 11 -10.45 -5.90 -6.35
CA PHE A 11 -9.75 -5.30 -7.48
C PHE A 11 -10.74 -4.67 -8.46
N ASN A 12 -11.82 -5.37 -8.81
CA ASN A 12 -12.89 -4.82 -9.62
C ASN A 12 -13.48 -3.54 -9.01
N TYR A 13 -13.67 -3.49 -7.69
CA TYR A 13 -14.12 -2.28 -6.99
C TYR A 13 -13.12 -1.13 -7.08
N LEU A 14 -11.82 -1.40 -6.87
CA LEU A 14 -10.77 -0.38 -6.92
C LEU A 14 -10.57 0.18 -8.33
N GLU A 15 -10.60 -0.69 -9.34
CA GLU A 15 -10.43 -0.33 -10.75
C GLU A 15 -11.65 0.36 -11.36
N ASN A 16 -12.83 0.22 -10.75
CA ASN A 16 -14.05 0.93 -11.15
C ASN A 16 -14.06 2.40 -10.68
N THR A 17 -12.91 3.07 -10.80
CA THR A 17 -12.74 4.51 -10.56
C THR A 17 -12.20 5.17 -11.83
N GLN A 18 -12.50 6.45 -12.04
CA GLN A 18 -11.97 7.20 -13.20
C GLN A 18 -10.47 7.52 -13.05
N GLU A 19 -9.90 7.29 -11.87
CA GLU A 19 -8.51 7.59 -11.58
C GLU A 19 -7.60 6.42 -11.99
N LYS A 20 -6.51 6.73 -12.69
CA LYS A 20 -5.47 5.73 -12.97
C LYS A 20 -4.83 5.26 -11.67
N LEU A 21 -4.66 3.95 -11.54
CA LEU A 21 -4.03 3.32 -10.40
C LEU A 21 -3.11 2.17 -10.83
N ARG A 22 -2.19 1.80 -9.95
CA ARG A 22 -1.39 0.58 -10.04
C ARG A 22 -1.59 -0.22 -8.76
N ILE A 23 -1.90 -1.52 -8.90
CA ILE A 23 -2.04 -2.43 -7.76
C ILE A 23 -0.81 -3.33 -7.68
N PHE A 24 -0.30 -3.49 -6.45
CA PHE A 24 0.65 -4.53 -6.09
C PHE A 24 0.02 -5.47 -5.09
N GLU A 25 0.32 -6.75 -5.21
CA GLU A 25 -0.03 -7.77 -4.22
C GLU A 25 1.20 -8.20 -3.45
N GLU A 26 0.99 -8.61 -2.20
CA GLU A 26 2.01 -9.22 -1.33
C GLU A 26 3.33 -8.44 -1.25
N LEU A 27 3.23 -7.11 -1.13
CA LEU A 27 4.40 -6.25 -1.08
C LEU A 27 5.05 -6.32 0.29
N ALA A 28 6.26 -6.90 0.35
CA ALA A 28 7.02 -6.97 1.60
C ALA A 28 7.27 -5.57 2.18
N ILE A 29 6.74 -5.34 3.37
CA ILE A 29 7.04 -4.20 4.22
C ILE A 29 7.78 -4.68 5.47
N ARG A 30 8.10 -3.77 6.39
CA ARG A 30 9.02 -3.99 7.52
C ARG A 30 9.01 -5.41 8.14
N LYS A 31 8.04 -5.75 9.00
CA LYS A 31 7.88 -7.10 9.59
C LYS A 31 6.61 -7.80 9.06
N SER A 32 5.97 -7.18 8.07
CA SER A 32 4.66 -7.56 7.57
C SER A 32 4.74 -7.65 6.05
N ILE A 33 3.79 -8.34 5.44
CA ILE A 33 3.56 -8.29 3.99
C ILE A 33 2.28 -7.48 3.83
N ALA A 34 2.28 -6.47 2.95
CA ALA A 34 1.08 -5.74 2.62
C ALA A 34 0.31 -6.54 1.56
N ASP A 35 -0.94 -6.92 1.85
CA ASP A 35 -1.70 -7.82 0.97
C ASP A 35 -1.97 -7.17 -0.37
N VAL A 36 -2.35 -5.89 -0.33
CA VAL A 36 -2.63 -5.06 -1.50
C VAL A 36 -2.09 -3.64 -1.26
N VAL A 37 -1.41 -3.09 -2.25
CA VAL A 37 -0.95 -1.71 -2.27
C VAL A 37 -1.46 -1.03 -3.53
N VAL A 38 -2.19 0.06 -3.36
CA VAL A 38 -2.69 0.89 -4.46
C VAL A 38 -1.82 2.14 -4.57
N VAL A 39 -1.29 2.39 -5.77
CA VAL A 39 -0.48 3.56 -6.09
C VAL A 39 -1.28 4.48 -7.02
N LYS A 40 -1.36 5.75 -6.64
CA LYS A 40 -1.89 6.86 -7.44
C LYS A 40 -0.84 7.98 -7.52
N GLU A 41 -1.12 9.04 -8.28
CA GLU A 41 -0.18 10.12 -8.62
C GLU A 41 0.64 10.66 -7.44
N ASN A 42 0.07 10.73 -6.23
CA ASN A 42 0.77 11.20 -5.03
C ASN A 42 0.46 10.43 -3.75
N THR A 43 -0.18 9.26 -3.85
CA THR A 43 -0.64 8.53 -2.68
C THR A 43 -0.40 7.03 -2.82
N LEU A 44 -0.02 6.41 -1.71
CA LEU A 44 0.03 4.98 -1.51
C LEU A 44 -1.03 4.60 -0.48
N THR A 45 -1.89 3.67 -0.85
CA THR A 45 -2.91 3.11 0.04
C THR A 45 -2.59 1.66 0.29
N GLY A 46 -2.47 1.25 1.55
CA GLY A 46 -2.35 -0.15 1.94
C GLY A 46 -3.73 -0.72 2.26
N ILE A 47 -4.00 -1.94 1.82
CA ILE A 47 -5.21 -2.68 2.17
C ILE A 47 -4.78 -4.04 2.72
N GLU A 48 -5.12 -4.29 3.98
CA GLU A 48 -4.97 -5.59 4.62
C GLU A 48 -6.25 -6.40 4.42
N ILE A 49 -6.14 -7.66 3.99
CA ILE A 49 -7.29 -8.54 3.82
C ILE A 49 -7.40 -9.48 5.04
N LYS A 50 -8.60 -9.61 5.60
CA LYS A 50 -8.93 -10.65 6.58
C LYS A 50 -10.14 -11.44 6.12
N SER A 51 -9.89 -12.69 5.75
CA SER A 51 -10.91 -13.67 5.43
C SER A 51 -11.64 -14.15 6.67
N ASP A 52 -12.72 -14.91 6.48
CA ASP A 52 -13.51 -15.42 7.62
C ASP A 52 -12.71 -16.30 8.57
N CYS A 53 -11.64 -16.94 8.09
CA CYS A 53 -10.79 -17.85 8.86
C CYS A 53 -9.63 -17.14 9.58
N ASP A 54 -9.40 -15.86 9.31
CA ASP A 54 -8.24 -15.15 9.83
C ASP A 54 -8.37 -14.79 11.31
N THR A 55 -7.22 -14.83 11.99
CA THR A 55 -7.09 -14.33 13.37
C THR A 55 -6.46 -12.94 13.39
N TYR A 56 -6.74 -12.19 14.45
CA TYR A 56 -6.21 -10.85 14.66
C TYR A 56 -4.86 -10.82 15.39
N ALA A 57 -4.25 -11.98 15.66
CA ALA A 57 -3.06 -12.10 16.50
C ALA A 57 -1.86 -11.24 16.01
N ARG A 58 -1.74 -11.04 14.70
CA ARG A 58 -0.67 -10.22 14.09
C ARG A 58 -1.08 -8.79 13.76
N LEU A 59 -2.37 -8.45 13.89
CA LEU A 59 -2.92 -7.20 13.37
C LEU A 59 -2.26 -5.97 14.01
N ALA A 60 -1.93 -6.01 15.30
CA ALA A 60 -1.26 -4.90 15.96
C ALA A 60 0.11 -4.54 15.33
N THR A 61 0.87 -5.55 14.88
CA THR A 61 2.14 -5.31 14.17
C THR A 61 1.89 -4.81 12.76
N GLN A 62 0.89 -5.37 12.07
CA GLN A 62 0.49 -4.95 10.74
C GLN A 62 0.05 -3.49 10.74
N ILE A 63 -0.86 -3.09 11.64
CA ILE A 63 -1.30 -1.70 11.80
C ILE A 63 -0.10 -0.75 11.91
N LYS A 64 0.86 -1.07 12.78
CA LYS A 64 2.05 -0.24 12.98
C LYS A 64 2.90 -0.14 11.72
N ASP A 65 3.05 -1.23 10.97
CA ASP A 65 3.87 -1.22 9.76
C ASP A 65 3.16 -0.48 8.62
N TYR A 66 1.87 -0.72 8.40
CA TYR A 66 1.04 0.00 7.44
C TYR A 66 0.99 1.50 7.74
N ASP A 67 0.82 1.89 9.01
CA ASP A 67 0.82 3.29 9.43
C ASP A 67 2.14 4.01 9.12
N HIS A 68 3.26 3.31 9.05
CA HIS A 68 4.53 3.93 8.66
C HIS A 68 4.67 4.12 7.14
N PHE A 69 4.01 3.27 6.34
CA PHE A 69 4.24 3.14 4.91
C PHE A 69 3.18 3.81 4.05
N PHE A 70 1.92 3.85 4.44
CA PHE A 70 0.84 4.26 3.52
C PHE A 70 0.14 5.52 3.99
N ASP A 71 -0.25 6.38 3.05
CA ASP A 71 -0.94 7.65 3.33
C ASP A 71 -2.41 7.42 3.70
N TYR A 72 -2.97 6.30 3.25
CA TYR A 72 -4.27 5.77 3.65
C TYR A 72 -4.14 4.27 3.90
N ASN A 73 -4.92 3.77 4.86
CA ASN A 73 -4.95 2.36 5.19
C ASN A 73 -6.39 1.87 5.22
N TYR A 74 -6.64 0.68 4.68
CA TYR A 74 -7.89 -0.04 4.82
C TYR A 74 -7.66 -1.41 5.43
N ILE A 75 -8.71 -1.96 6.03
CA ILE A 75 -8.89 -3.39 6.15
C ILE A 75 -10.08 -3.83 5.28
N ALA A 76 -9.89 -4.88 4.49
CA ALA A 76 -10.95 -5.54 3.72
C ALA A 76 -11.37 -6.81 4.45
N VAL A 77 -12.66 -6.93 4.80
CA VAL A 77 -13.18 -8.01 5.65
C VAL A 77 -14.49 -8.60 5.14
N GLY A 78 -14.77 -9.83 5.53
CA GLY A 78 -16.12 -10.42 5.41
C GLY A 78 -17.13 -9.78 6.37
N LYS A 79 -18.44 -9.95 6.09
CA LYS A 79 -19.55 -9.45 6.93
C LYS A 79 -19.41 -9.82 8.42
N SER A 80 -18.96 -11.04 8.70
CA SER A 80 -18.78 -11.57 10.06
C SER A 80 -17.74 -10.80 10.88
N HIS A 81 -16.76 -10.18 10.20
CA HIS A 81 -15.57 -9.56 10.79
C HIS A 81 -15.66 -8.05 10.96
N ILE A 82 -16.70 -7.39 10.42
CA ILE A 82 -16.88 -5.92 10.54
C ILE A 82 -16.76 -5.44 11.99
N ARG A 83 -17.44 -6.12 12.93
CA ARG A 83 -17.40 -5.76 14.35
C ARG A 83 -15.98 -5.88 14.94
N GLN A 84 -15.24 -6.91 14.56
CA GLN A 84 -13.86 -7.11 15.02
C GLN A 84 -12.91 -6.12 14.38
N ALA A 85 -13.10 -5.78 13.11
CA ALA A 85 -12.34 -4.74 12.42
C ALA A 85 -12.48 -3.40 13.17
N HIS A 86 -13.71 -2.95 13.45
CA HIS A 86 -13.96 -1.73 14.23
C HIS A 86 -13.26 -1.71 15.60
N LYS A 87 -13.19 -2.86 16.27
CA LYS A 87 -12.58 -2.98 17.60
C LYS A 87 -11.06 -2.84 17.57
N HIS A 88 -10.40 -3.36 16.54
CA HIS A 88 -8.94 -3.52 16.54
C HIS A 88 -8.18 -2.49 15.71
N ILE A 89 -8.79 -1.92 14.66
CA ILE A 89 -8.10 -0.95 13.80
C ILE A 89 -8.26 0.48 14.34
N PRO A 90 -7.30 1.38 14.08
CA PRO A 90 -7.43 2.79 14.41
C PRO A 90 -8.63 3.45 13.70
N PRO A 91 -9.25 4.51 14.28
CA PRO A 91 -10.37 5.21 13.64
C PRO A 91 -10.08 5.78 12.25
N LYS A 92 -8.81 6.11 11.97
CA LYS A 92 -8.37 6.66 10.67
C LYS A 92 -8.35 5.64 9.53
N TRP A 93 -8.34 4.35 9.83
CA TRP A 93 -8.34 3.31 8.80
C TRP A 93 -9.70 3.23 8.12
N GLY A 94 -9.76 2.92 6.84
CA GLY A 94 -11.00 2.57 6.18
C GLY A 94 -11.39 1.11 6.44
N ILE A 95 -12.64 0.78 6.18
CA ILE A 95 -13.15 -0.60 6.20
C ILE A 95 -13.90 -0.83 4.89
N ILE A 96 -13.48 -1.85 4.15
CA ILE A 96 -14.19 -2.38 2.99
C ILE A 96 -14.80 -3.71 3.42
N CYS A 97 -16.10 -3.87 3.27
CA CYS A 97 -16.79 -5.13 3.49
C CYS A 97 -17.03 -5.81 2.16
N ILE A 98 -16.66 -7.08 2.06
CA ILE A 98 -16.90 -7.93 0.89
C ILE A 98 -17.80 -9.09 1.34
N TYR A 99 -18.88 -9.37 0.62
CA TYR A 99 -19.82 -10.41 1.02
C TYR A 99 -20.69 -10.94 -0.12
N ASN A 100 -21.13 -12.18 0.02
CA ASN A 100 -22.15 -12.76 -0.86
C ASN A 100 -23.53 -12.17 -0.52
N LYS A 101 -24.25 -11.69 -1.53
CA LYS A 101 -25.67 -11.35 -1.45
C LYS A 101 -26.50 -12.63 -1.51
N ASP A 102 -27.75 -12.54 -1.04
CA ASP A 102 -28.71 -13.66 -1.13
C ASP A 102 -29.00 -14.05 -2.59
N SER A 103 -28.79 -13.13 -3.54
CA SER A 103 -28.87 -13.38 -4.98
C SER A 103 -27.71 -14.21 -5.55
N GLY A 104 -26.71 -14.58 -4.74
CA GLY A 104 -25.51 -15.31 -5.16
C GLY A 104 -24.39 -14.44 -5.75
N SER A 105 -24.62 -13.15 -5.97
CA SER A 105 -23.58 -12.20 -6.43
C SER A 105 -22.73 -11.67 -5.27
N VAL A 106 -21.46 -11.33 -5.51
CA VAL A 106 -20.60 -10.67 -4.51
C VAL A 106 -20.86 -9.16 -4.50
N ALA A 107 -20.93 -8.57 -3.30
CA ALA A 107 -20.98 -7.14 -3.05
C ALA A 107 -19.66 -6.66 -2.44
N VAL A 108 -19.28 -5.43 -2.78
CA VAL A 108 -18.20 -4.68 -2.12
C VAL A 108 -18.76 -3.36 -1.65
N GLU A 109 -18.56 -3.04 -0.38
CA GLU A 109 -19.12 -1.86 0.27
C GLU A 109 -18.06 -1.17 1.15
N GLU A 110 -17.85 0.12 0.95
CA GLU A 110 -17.03 0.93 1.85
C GLU A 110 -17.87 1.35 3.06
N VAL A 111 -17.79 0.56 4.13
CA VAL A 111 -18.49 0.82 5.41
C VAL A 111 -17.82 1.93 6.22
N ARG A 112 -16.54 2.21 5.98
CA ARG A 112 -15.85 3.36 6.56
C ARG A 112 -14.79 3.89 5.60
N LYS A 113 -14.90 5.18 5.25
CA LYS A 113 -13.88 5.89 4.48
C LYS A 113 -12.62 6.13 5.34
N PRO A 114 -11.40 5.93 4.81
CA PRO A 114 -10.16 6.20 5.52
C PRO A 114 -9.96 7.71 5.62
N GLN A 115 -9.16 8.09 6.60
CA GLN A 115 -8.65 9.45 6.73
C GLN A 115 -7.15 9.44 6.43
N GLN A 116 -6.62 10.61 6.09
CA GLN A 116 -5.18 10.75 5.87
C GLN A 116 -4.41 10.32 7.13
N ASN A 117 -3.49 9.40 6.92
CA ASN A 117 -2.64 8.89 7.96
C ASN A 117 -1.53 9.91 8.29
N THR A 118 -1.44 10.27 9.57
CA THR A 118 -0.45 11.23 10.07
C THR A 118 0.86 10.58 10.50
N HIS A 119 0.94 9.24 10.48
CA HIS A 119 2.12 8.48 10.88
C HIS A 119 3.01 8.06 9.70
N THR A 120 2.52 8.25 8.48
CA THR A 120 3.25 7.92 7.24
C THR A 120 4.54 8.72 7.18
N LYS A 121 5.64 8.06 6.80
CA LYS A 121 6.92 8.76 6.61
C LYS A 121 7.56 8.32 5.31
N VAL A 122 7.95 9.29 4.48
CA VAL A 122 8.59 9.04 3.17
C VAL A 122 9.86 8.19 3.31
N LYS A 123 10.59 8.30 4.43
CA LYS A 123 11.74 7.44 4.77
C LYS A 123 11.44 5.94 4.87
N TYR A 124 10.18 5.56 5.11
CA TYR A 124 9.72 4.18 5.02
C TYR A 124 9.28 3.84 3.59
N GLN A 125 8.53 4.72 2.93
CA GLN A 125 8.07 4.52 1.56
C GLN A 125 9.22 4.29 0.59
N ILE A 126 10.30 5.06 0.67
CA ILE A 126 11.50 4.89 -0.18
C ILE A 126 12.12 3.50 -0.06
N LYS A 127 11.76 2.72 0.97
CA LYS A 127 12.21 1.34 1.12
C LYS A 127 11.58 0.39 0.10
N LEU A 128 10.39 0.71 -0.41
CA LEU A 128 9.67 -0.03 -1.44
C LEU A 128 10.41 -0.01 -2.79
N LEU A 129 11.26 0.98 -3.00
CA LEU A 129 11.92 1.18 -4.29
C LEU A 129 13.07 0.19 -4.55
N TRP A 130 13.15 -0.25 -5.79
CA TRP A 130 14.23 -1.03 -6.37
C TRP A 130 15.47 -0.17 -6.62
N ARG A 131 16.60 -0.83 -6.91
CA ARG A 131 17.85 -0.11 -7.16
C ARG A 131 17.73 0.77 -8.41
N LEU A 132 17.10 0.25 -9.46
CA LEU A 132 16.91 0.98 -10.72
C LEU A 132 16.11 2.27 -10.49
N GLU A 133 14.98 2.16 -9.81
CA GLU A 133 14.11 3.30 -9.47
C GLU A 133 14.82 4.36 -8.63
N LEU A 134 15.61 3.95 -7.63
CA LEU A 134 16.44 4.90 -6.87
C LEU A 134 17.43 5.64 -7.78
N ASN A 135 18.01 4.97 -8.79
CA ASN A 135 18.91 5.60 -9.74
C ASN A 135 18.16 6.55 -10.70
N ASN A 136 16.93 6.22 -11.09
CA ASN A 136 16.07 7.09 -11.89
C ASN A 136 15.74 8.37 -11.13
N ILE A 137 15.38 8.26 -9.85
CA ILE A 137 15.15 9.43 -8.98
C ILE A 137 16.41 10.29 -8.88
N LEU A 138 17.60 9.70 -8.69
CA LEU A 138 18.84 10.48 -8.70
C LEU A 138 19.02 11.24 -10.02
N ALA A 139 18.84 10.56 -11.15
CA ALA A 139 19.01 11.15 -12.48
C ALA A 139 18.01 12.28 -12.75
N LYS A 140 16.72 12.05 -12.46
CA LYS A 140 15.62 13.02 -12.64
C LYS A 140 15.85 14.32 -11.85
N ASN A 141 16.51 14.22 -10.70
CA ASN A 141 16.80 15.36 -9.82
C ASN A 141 18.24 15.86 -9.95
N ASN A 142 18.97 15.49 -11.01
CA ASN A 142 20.36 15.91 -11.26
C ASN A 142 21.33 15.61 -10.09
N LEU A 143 21.10 14.51 -9.36
CA LEU A 143 21.94 14.07 -8.26
C LEU A 143 23.03 13.08 -8.73
N PRO A 144 24.20 13.02 -8.05
CA PRO A 144 25.26 12.10 -8.43
C PRO A 144 24.83 10.63 -8.41
N LYS A 145 25.27 9.86 -9.42
CA LYS A 145 25.09 8.40 -9.43
C LYS A 145 26.06 7.74 -8.43
N TYR A 146 25.53 6.84 -7.61
CA TYR A 146 26.32 6.09 -6.62
C TYR A 146 26.45 4.61 -6.99
N LYS A 147 27.15 4.33 -8.10
CA LYS A 147 27.25 2.99 -8.70
C LYS A 147 27.77 1.91 -7.73
N GLN A 148 28.78 2.24 -6.92
CA GLN A 148 29.45 1.30 -6.01
C GLN A 148 28.96 1.39 -4.54
N LYS A 149 27.91 2.15 -4.25
CA LYS A 149 27.38 2.31 -2.88
C LYS A 149 26.15 1.45 -2.65
N SER A 150 25.84 1.12 -1.39
CA SER A 150 24.68 0.30 -1.02
C SER A 150 23.35 1.01 -1.28
N LYS A 151 22.24 0.25 -1.40
CA LYS A 151 20.88 0.84 -1.50
C LYS A 151 20.57 1.74 -0.31
N LEU A 152 21.03 1.39 0.89
CA LEU A 152 20.82 2.20 2.09
C LEU A 152 21.48 3.58 1.96
N PHE A 153 22.74 3.61 1.50
CA PHE A 153 23.46 4.86 1.27
C PHE A 153 22.74 5.74 0.23
N VAL A 154 22.29 5.13 -0.88
CA VAL A 154 21.55 5.87 -1.91
C VAL A 154 20.26 6.47 -1.37
N LYS A 155 19.47 5.69 -0.61
CA LYS A 155 18.24 6.18 0.04
C LYS A 155 18.51 7.35 0.96
N GLN A 156 19.58 7.29 1.77
CA GLN A 156 20.00 8.38 2.65
C GLN A 156 20.32 9.64 1.85
N LYS A 157 21.08 9.54 0.76
CA LYS A 157 21.41 10.69 -0.08
C LYS A 157 20.18 11.32 -0.74
N ILE A 158 19.22 10.51 -1.18
CA ILE A 158 17.95 11.02 -1.72
C ILE A 158 17.16 11.76 -0.63
N LEU A 159 17.01 11.16 0.56
CA LEU A 159 16.31 11.77 1.70
C LEU A 159 16.97 13.06 2.20
N GLU A 160 18.30 13.16 2.13
CA GLU A 160 19.05 14.36 2.53
C GLU A 160 18.94 15.50 1.52
N LYS A 161 18.69 15.19 0.24
CA LYS A 161 18.83 16.14 -0.88
C LYS A 161 17.50 16.59 -1.47
N LEU A 162 16.44 15.80 -1.33
CA LEU A 162 15.14 16.13 -1.90
C LEU A 162 14.15 16.55 -0.81
N PRO A 163 13.35 17.60 -1.06
CA PRO A 163 12.13 17.88 -0.30
C PRO A 163 11.19 16.66 -0.27
N GLU A 164 10.44 16.49 0.82
CA GLU A 164 9.58 15.30 1.00
C GLU A 164 8.49 15.18 -0.06
N ASP A 165 7.91 16.30 -0.50
CA ASP A 165 6.89 16.38 -1.56
C ASP A 165 7.44 15.98 -2.93
N VAL A 166 8.63 16.46 -3.28
CA VAL A 166 9.34 16.09 -4.52
C VAL A 166 9.70 14.61 -4.51
N LEU A 167 10.20 14.10 -3.38
CA LEU A 167 10.51 12.67 -3.24
C LEU A 167 9.23 11.83 -3.30
N LYS A 168 8.13 12.30 -2.72
CA LYS A 168 6.84 11.61 -2.74
C LYS A 168 6.32 11.44 -4.17
N GLN A 169 6.30 12.51 -4.96
CA GLN A 169 5.92 12.51 -6.37
C GLN A 169 6.77 11.52 -7.17
N ASN A 170 8.10 11.62 -7.04
CA ASN A 170 9.02 10.75 -7.76
C ASN A 170 8.85 9.28 -7.36
N LEU A 171 8.62 9.01 -6.08
CA LEU A 171 8.39 7.66 -5.58
C LEU A 171 7.09 7.04 -6.12
N CYS A 172 5.98 7.79 -6.08
CA CYS A 172 4.71 7.34 -6.64
C CYS A 172 4.82 7.08 -8.14
N TYR A 173 5.51 7.96 -8.87
CA TYR A 173 5.79 7.76 -10.30
C TYR A 173 6.57 6.47 -10.57
N GLU A 174 7.71 6.25 -9.89
CA GLU A 174 8.52 5.03 -10.11
C GLU A 174 7.76 3.75 -9.74
N LEU A 175 6.93 3.78 -8.70
CA LEU A 175 6.08 2.64 -8.36
C LEU A 175 4.97 2.42 -9.39
N PHE A 176 4.36 3.50 -9.90
CA PHE A 176 3.29 3.40 -10.89
C PHE A 176 3.82 2.82 -12.22
N GLU A 177 4.98 3.30 -12.66
CA GLU A 177 5.66 2.88 -13.91
C GLU A 177 6.54 1.63 -13.76
N ARG A 178 6.48 0.94 -12.61
CA ARG A 178 7.35 -0.21 -12.32
C ARG A 178 7.15 -1.33 -13.35
N ASP A 179 8.22 -1.61 -14.07
CA ASP A 179 8.33 -2.71 -15.03
C ASP A 179 9.25 -3.82 -14.49
N TYR A 180 8.69 -5.02 -14.34
CA TYR A 180 9.39 -6.21 -13.85
C TYR A 180 10.36 -6.79 -14.89
N THR A 181 10.19 -6.49 -16.18
CA THR A 181 11.07 -7.00 -17.24
C THR A 181 12.49 -6.44 -17.14
N LEU A 182 12.66 -5.29 -16.50
CA LEU A 182 13.95 -4.61 -16.29
C LEU A 182 14.84 -5.25 -15.21
N LEU A 183 14.37 -6.33 -14.57
CA LEU A 183 15.14 -7.10 -13.59
C LEU A 183 15.91 -8.28 -14.20
N TYR A 184 15.68 -8.57 -15.49
CA TYR A 184 16.32 -9.65 -16.25
C TYR A 184 17.16 -9.06 -17.39
#